data_AF-A0A2V7Z5J6-F1
#
_entry.id   AF-A0A2V7Z5J6-F1
#
_cell.length_a   1.000
_cell.length_b   1.000
_cell.length_c   1.000
_cell.angle_alpha   90.00
_cell.angle_beta   90.00
_cell.angle_gamma   90.00
#
_symmetry.space_group_name_H-M   'P 1'
#
loop_
_entity.id
_entity.type
_entity.pdbx_description
1 polymer ?
#
loop_
_entity_poly.entity_id
_entity_poly.type
_entity_poly.pdbx_seq_one_letter_code
_entity_poly.pdbx_strand_id
1 'polypeptide(L)'
;MVNESWRIAYLEARVASLEKRLSERSATLRIFTRQACDEDVINASRTALGLPPLPRAGFGLRGWKETTTLAPAEVEVTMRELWRSVTPPHLDDDE
;
A
#
# COMPACT_ATOMS: atom_id res chain seq x y z
N MET A 1 18.80 -45.22 -11.70
CA MET A 1 19.10 -43.82 -12.07
C MET A 1 17.79 -43.13 -12.36
N VAL A 2 17.41 -42.11 -11.57
CA VAL A 2 16.26 -41.26 -11.93
C VAL A 2 16.67 -40.51 -13.19
N ASN A 3 15.89 -40.68 -14.25
CA ASN A 3 16.21 -40.13 -15.56
C ASN A 3 16.15 -38.59 -15.49
N GLU A 4 17.29 -37.95 -15.67
CA GLU A 4 17.49 -36.51 -15.43
C GLU A 4 16.53 -35.64 -16.25
N SER A 5 16.20 -36.09 -17.46
CA SER A 5 15.19 -35.50 -18.34
C SER A 5 13.79 -35.44 -17.71
N TRP A 6 13.40 -36.47 -16.95
CA TRP A 6 12.09 -36.52 -16.29
C TRP A 6 12.03 -35.52 -15.13
N ARG A 7 13.15 -35.37 -14.40
CA ARG A 7 13.27 -34.41 -13.31
C ARG A 7 13.20 -32.96 -13.83
N ILE A 8 13.85 -32.68 -14.96
CA ILE A 8 13.80 -31.36 -15.62
C ILE A 8 12.36 -31.04 -16.03
N ALA A 9 11.70 -31.95 -16.77
CA ALA A 9 10.32 -31.75 -17.21
C ALA A 9 9.34 -31.53 -16.04
N TYR A 10 9.52 -32.26 -14.93
CA TYR A 10 8.72 -32.06 -13.71
C TYR A 10 8.93 -30.67 -13.10
N LEU A 11 10.17 -30.21 -13.01
CA LEU A 11 10.49 -28.90 -12.45
C LEU A 11 9.95 -27.78 -13.33
N GLU A 12 10.07 -27.89 -14.66
CA GLU A 12 9.50 -26.92 -15.61
C GLU A 12 7.97 -26.81 -15.46
N ALA A 13 7.27 -27.96 -15.40
CA ALA A 13 5.82 -27.97 -15.17
C ALA A 13 5.44 -27.34 -13.82
N ARG A 14 6.25 -27.58 -12.78
CA ARG A 14 6.04 -27.00 -11.46
C ARG A 14 6.26 -25.49 -11.45
N VAL A 15 7.31 -24.99 -12.12
CA VAL A 15 7.58 -23.56 -12.27
C VAL A 15 6.42 -22.89 -13.00
N ALA A 16 6.01 -23.42 -14.16
CA ALA A 16 4.89 -22.87 -14.92
C ALA A 16 3.59 -22.82 -14.09
N SER A 17 3.32 -23.86 -13.28
CA SER A 17 2.17 -23.88 -12.37
C SER A 17 2.26 -22.79 -11.28
N LEU A 18 3.43 -22.60 -10.69
CA LEU A 18 3.66 -21.58 -9.65
C LEU A 18 3.56 -20.17 -10.21
N GLU A 19 4.12 -19.93 -11.40
CA GLU A 19 4.04 -18.64 -12.09
C GLU A 19 2.61 -18.28 -12.43
N LYS A 20 1.82 -19.25 -12.94
CA LYS A 20 0.39 -19.05 -13.19
C LYS A 20 -0.35 -18.65 -11.91
N ARG A 21 -0.14 -19.39 -10.81
CA ARG A 21 -0.77 -19.09 -9.52
C ARG A 21 -0.36 -17.72 -8.97
N LEU A 22 0.90 -17.33 -9.15
CA LEU A 22 1.39 -16.01 -8.75
C LEU A 22 0.71 -14.90 -9.55
N SER A 23 0.59 -15.08 -10.86
CA SER A 23 -0.08 -14.13 -11.75
C SER A 23 -1.55 -13.93 -11.39
N GLU A 24 -2.29 -15.03 -11.20
CA GLU A 24 -3.70 -15.00 -10.79
C GLU A 24 -3.88 -14.29 -9.45
N ARG A 25 -3.06 -14.64 -8.44
CA ARG A 25 -3.14 -14.04 -7.11
C ARG A 25 -2.75 -12.57 -7.10
N SER A 26 -1.78 -12.17 -7.92
CA SER A 26 -1.39 -10.78 -8.14
C SER A 26 -2.53 -9.97 -8.76
N ALA A 27 -3.23 -10.52 -9.75
CA ALA A 27 -4.40 -9.87 -10.35
C ALA A 27 -5.52 -9.64 -9.33
N THR A 28 -5.83 -10.65 -8.50
CA THR A 28 -6.81 -10.51 -7.41
C THR A 28 -6.42 -9.44 -6.41
N LEU A 29 -5.15 -9.39 -5.98
CA LEU A 29 -4.67 -8.40 -5.04
C LEU A 29 -4.78 -6.97 -5.60
N ARG A 30 -4.45 -6.75 -6.88
CA ARG A 30 -4.61 -5.42 -7.50
C ARG A 30 -6.07 -4.95 -7.53
N ILE A 31 -7.02 -5.86 -7.77
CA ILE A 31 -8.45 -5.54 -7.72
C ILE A 31 -8.84 -5.15 -6.29
N PHE A 32 -8.40 -5.94 -5.29
CA PHE A 32 -8.64 -5.66 -3.89
C PHE A 32 -8.06 -4.29 -3.47
N THR A 33 -6.79 -4.01 -3.80
CA THR A 33 -6.15 -2.71 -3.50
C THR A 33 -6.88 -1.54 -4.14
N ARG A 34 -7.45 -1.70 -5.34
CA ARG A 34 -8.22 -0.65 -6.01
C ARG A 34 -9.57 -0.36 -5.32
N GLN A 35 -10.18 -1.38 -4.71
CA GLN A 35 -11.52 -1.30 -4.12
C GLN A 35 -11.49 -1.00 -2.61
N ALA A 36 -10.39 -1.33 -1.94
CA ALA A 36 -10.22 -1.13 -0.50
C ALA A 36 -9.77 0.30 -0.19
N CYS A 37 -10.12 0.78 1.00
CA CYS A 37 -9.56 2.02 1.53
C CYS A 37 -8.06 1.82 1.82
N ASP A 38 -7.25 2.88 1.66
CA ASP A 38 -5.80 2.85 1.91
C ASP A 38 -5.46 2.32 3.32
N GLU A 39 -6.30 2.64 4.31
CA GLU A 39 -6.20 2.14 5.68
C GLU A 39 -6.22 0.61 5.75
N ASP A 40 -7.20 -0.02 5.08
CA ASP A 40 -7.39 -1.47 5.11
C ASP A 40 -6.23 -2.18 4.41
N VAL A 41 -5.75 -1.64 3.28
CA VAL A 41 -4.63 -2.19 2.52
C VAL A 41 -3.35 -2.16 3.36
N ILE A 42 -3.07 -1.04 4.02
CA ILE A 42 -1.88 -0.87 4.85
C ILE A 42 -1.95 -1.80 6.07
N ASN A 43 -3.09 -1.89 6.75
CA ASN A 43 -3.24 -2.75 7.92
C ASN A 43 -3.20 -4.24 7.58
N ALA A 44 -3.78 -4.65 6.44
CA ALA A 44 -3.65 -6.01 5.93
C ALA A 44 -2.17 -6.35 5.63
N SER A 45 -1.45 -5.42 5.01
CA SER A 45 -0.02 -5.60 4.69
C SER A 45 0.84 -5.72 5.94
N ARG A 46 0.58 -4.88 6.96
CA ARG A 46 1.28 -4.95 8.26
C ARG A 46 1.03 -6.28 8.97
N THR A 47 -0.21 -6.74 8.98
CA THR A 47 -0.59 -8.03 9.57
C THR A 47 0.13 -9.19 8.88
N ALA A 48 0.23 -9.17 7.54
CA ALA A 48 0.96 -10.17 6.78
C ALA A 48 2.47 -10.21 7.10
N LEU A 49 3.04 -9.08 7.53
CA LEU A 49 4.43 -8.94 7.97
C LEU A 49 4.63 -9.19 9.47
N GLY A 50 3.57 -9.55 10.22
CA GLY A 50 3.63 -9.75 11.67
C GLY A 50 3.78 -8.44 12.47
N LEU A 51 3.47 -7.31 11.85
CA LEU A 51 3.51 -6.00 12.48
C LEU A 51 2.12 -5.63 13.04
N PRO A 52 2.05 -4.91 14.18
CA PRO A 52 0.78 -4.45 14.73
C PRO A 52 0.10 -3.48 13.76
N PRO A 53 -1.24 -3.44 13.68
CA PRO A 53 -1.96 -2.50 12.81
C PRO A 53 -1.66 -1.05 13.22
N LEU A 54 -1.68 -0.14 12.25
CA LEU A 54 -1.61 1.29 12.54
C LEU A 54 -2.96 1.74 13.13
N PRO A 55 -2.95 2.63 14.14
CA PRO A 55 -4.17 3.24 14.65
C PRO A 55 -4.78 4.15 13.58
N ARG A 56 -6.12 4.30 13.58
CA ARG A 56 -6.88 5.19 12.69
C ARG A 56 -6.29 6.60 12.55
N ALA A 57 -5.74 7.14 13.65
CA ALA A 57 -5.08 8.46 13.66
C ALA A 57 -3.84 8.55 12.75
N GLY A 58 -3.16 7.43 12.46
CA GLY A 58 -2.04 7.38 11.53
C GLY A 58 -2.44 7.50 10.06
N PHE A 59 -3.72 7.39 9.74
CA PHE A 59 -4.27 7.52 8.38
C PHE A 59 -4.95 8.88 8.14
N GLY A 60 -5.22 9.64 9.20
CA GLY A 60 -6.05 10.85 9.18
C GLY A 60 -5.48 12.09 8.49
N LEU A 61 -4.23 12.05 7.99
CA LEU A 61 -3.62 13.22 7.35
C LEU A 61 -4.22 13.54 5.97
N ARG A 62 -4.80 12.55 5.26
CA ARG A 62 -5.52 12.81 3.99
C ARG A 62 -6.87 13.50 4.20
N GLY A 63 -7.67 13.01 5.15
CA GLY A 63 -8.98 13.59 5.46
C GLY A 63 -8.88 15.02 6.01
N TRP A 64 -7.79 15.33 6.71
CA TRP A 64 -7.54 16.69 7.21
C TRP A 64 -7.35 17.73 6.10
N LYS A 65 -6.73 17.35 4.96
CA LYS A 65 -6.54 18.24 3.78
C LYS A 65 -7.88 18.64 3.14
N GLU A 66 -8.86 17.73 3.13
CA GLU A 66 -10.20 18.03 2.64
C GLU A 66 -10.93 19.03 3.56
N THR A 67 -10.77 18.90 4.89
CA THR A 67 -11.38 19.81 5.87
C THR A 67 -10.89 21.26 5.77
N THR A 68 -9.60 21.52 5.54
CA THR A 68 -9.11 22.90 5.38
C THR A 68 -9.58 23.56 4.09
N THR A 69 -9.81 22.77 3.05
CA THR A 69 -10.30 23.26 1.75
C THR A 69 -11.80 23.53 1.79
N LEU A 70 -12.56 22.73 2.55
CA LEU A 70 -14.02 22.82 2.68
C LEU A 70 -14.48 23.73 3.83
N ALA A 71 -13.61 24.01 4.81
CA ALA A 71 -13.87 24.90 5.94
C ALA A 71 -12.59 25.68 6.30
N PRO A 72 -12.36 26.87 5.70
CA PRO A 72 -11.23 27.71 6.06
C PRO A 72 -11.43 28.26 7.48
N ALA A 73 -10.71 27.71 8.44
CA ALA A 73 -10.61 28.26 9.79
C ALA A 73 -9.40 29.20 9.87
N GLU A 74 -9.54 30.34 10.56
CA GLU A 74 -8.38 31.16 10.92
C GLU A 74 -7.51 30.39 11.90
N VAL A 75 -6.41 29.83 11.41
CA VAL A 75 -5.43 29.10 12.22
C VAL A 75 -4.27 30.03 12.56
N GLU A 76 -3.89 30.05 13.83
CA GLU A 76 -2.71 30.75 14.33
C GLU A 76 -1.44 30.35 13.56
N VAL A 77 -0.50 31.29 13.41
CA VAL A 77 0.71 31.12 12.59
C VAL A 77 1.54 29.91 13.03
N THR A 78 1.65 29.69 14.33
CA THR A 78 2.34 28.53 14.94
C THR A 78 1.75 27.19 14.51
N MET A 79 0.42 27.10 14.44
CA MET A 79 -0.26 25.88 13.99
C MET A 79 -0.08 25.66 12.48
N ARG A 80 0.00 26.74 11.70
CA ARG A 80 0.30 26.68 10.25
C ARG A 80 1.72 26.21 9.98
N GLU A 81 2.69 26.67 10.76
CA GLU A 81 4.09 26.27 10.65
C GLU A 81 4.31 24.81 11.09
N LEU A 82 3.66 24.40 12.19
CA LEU A 82 3.61 22.99 12.58
C LEU A 82 3.01 22.12 11.47
N TRP A 83 2.00 22.62 10.77
CA TRP A 83 1.40 21.91 9.64
C TRP A 83 2.38 21.68 8.48
N ARG A 84 3.16 22.69 8.13
CA ARG A 84 4.21 22.57 7.10
C ARG A 84 5.31 21.59 7.49
N SER A 85 5.65 21.48 8.78
CA SER A 85 6.73 20.60 9.23
C SER A 85 6.34 19.12 9.28
N VAL A 86 5.04 18.82 9.46
CA VAL A 86 4.53 17.43 9.50
C VAL A 86 3.90 16.97 8.19
N THR A 87 3.65 17.88 7.25
CA THR A 87 3.20 17.53 5.89
C THR A 87 4.45 17.28 5.03
N PRO A 88 4.65 16.09 4.47
CA PRO A 88 5.75 15.82 3.56
C PRO A 88 5.72 16.83 2.39
N PRO A 89 6.87 17.36 1.95
CA PRO A 89 6.92 18.23 0.78
C PRO A 89 6.29 17.52 -0.42
N HIS A 90 5.49 18.25 -1.20
CA HIS A 90 4.94 17.73 -2.44
C HIS A 90 6.10 17.43 -3.39
N LEU A 91 6.20 16.18 -3.85
CA LEU A 91 7.20 15.75 -4.84
C LEU A 91 6.90 16.30 -6.25
N ASP A 92 5.82 17.09 -6.40
CA ASP A 92 5.35 17.65 -7.66
C ASP A 92 5.50 19.19 -7.71
N ASP A 93 6.09 19.84 -6.70
CA ASP A 93 6.30 21.30 -6.67
C ASP A 93 7.68 21.71 -7.27
N ASP A 94 8.15 20.97 -8.27
CA ASP A 94 9.21 21.42 -9.19
C ASP A 94 8.56 21.91 -10.50
N GLU A 95 7.89 23.08 -10.46
CA GLU A 95 7.70 23.99 -11.61
C GLU A 95 7.28 25.40 -11.18
#